data_AF-A0A2E4QQ40-F1
#
_entry.id   AF-A0A2E4QQ40-F1
#
_cell.length_a   1.000
_cell.length_b   1.000
_cell.length_c   1.000
_cell.angle_alpha   90.00
_cell.angle_beta   90.00
_cell.angle_gamma   90.00
#
_symmetry.space_group_name_H-M   'P 1'
#
loop_
_entity.id
_entity.type
_entity.pdbx_description
1 polymer ?
#
loop_
_entity_poly.entity_id
_entity_poly.type
_entity_poly.pdbx_seq_one_letter_code
_entity_poly.pdbx_strand_id
1 'polypeptide(L)'
;MDTNIGDPLNMEDVWRFIETQLHSHPELAGFGLVVTAAALFTGLIFLLIGMWKIASAAHLAGTASEVRRGSDVGARLLIARGRGSRGNSASEFLSQTARTHVKRFMFGGPFDVIEFPAKVSNLTEARSLLKMTGADLVMWGEGRRGKPIEAHIVRRMEASDRHIAEHKVFTLPKRKADWNSTLSMALAYGSARALRPALGRPSDFRADRLMPVVETLEKILTQQPDMDPVLAADVLDDYTAGALQLALSDVDGWKERSVDIMRTSLERLDRSKTPDRWVTAKINLGRALKLRCERSFDPILLQESIGHLTDALEALRTEPRFKLAESAAQAISDCQKMLGSRRRFSITQGGI
;
A
#
# COMPACT_ATOMS: atom_id res chain seq x y z
N MET A 1 -31.81 60.59 -6.54
CA MET A 1 -31.09 59.39 -6.11
C MET A 1 -32.16 58.33 -5.94
N ASP A 2 -32.23 57.37 -6.86
CA ASP A 2 -32.72 56.00 -6.61
C ASP A 2 -32.81 55.25 -7.94
N THR A 3 -32.05 54.15 -7.98
CA THR A 3 -31.98 53.14 -9.03
C THR A 3 -33.31 52.39 -9.11
N ASN A 4 -33.98 52.43 -10.26
CA ASN A 4 -35.19 51.63 -10.50
C ASN A 4 -34.90 50.55 -11.56
N ILE A 5 -34.63 49.35 -11.04
CA ILE A 5 -35.11 48.02 -11.45
C ILE A 5 -35.46 47.88 -12.94
N GLY A 6 -34.66 47.10 -13.67
CA GLY A 6 -34.92 46.71 -15.05
C GLY A 6 -36.19 45.87 -15.18
N ASP A 7 -37.02 46.24 -16.14
CA ASP A 7 -38.21 45.49 -16.55
C ASP A 7 -37.81 44.06 -17.00
N PRO A 8 -38.55 43.02 -16.60
CA PRO A 8 -38.36 41.68 -17.12
C PRO A 8 -38.69 41.69 -18.61
N LEU A 9 -37.74 41.28 -19.45
CA LEU A 9 -37.97 41.03 -20.88
C LEU A 9 -39.23 40.18 -21.05
N ASN A 10 -40.28 40.81 -21.54
CA ASN A 10 -41.60 40.21 -21.69
C ASN A 10 -41.51 39.12 -22.77
N MET A 11 -41.72 37.86 -22.37
CA MET A 11 -41.56 36.70 -23.26
C MET A 11 -42.49 36.77 -24.48
N GLU A 12 -43.63 37.45 -24.35
CA GLU A 12 -44.58 37.69 -25.45
C GLU A 12 -44.03 38.65 -26.51
N ASP A 13 -43.25 39.66 -26.13
CA ASP A 13 -42.67 40.61 -27.07
C ASP A 13 -41.46 39.99 -27.80
N VAL A 14 -40.70 39.15 -27.11
CA VAL A 14 -39.64 38.32 -27.73
C VAL A 14 -40.25 37.31 -28.69
N TRP A 15 -41.37 36.68 -28.33
CA TRP A 15 -42.08 35.73 -29.20
C TRP A 15 -42.65 36.40 -30.45
N ARG A 16 -43.29 37.57 -30.31
CA ARG A 16 -43.81 38.34 -31.45
C ARG A 16 -42.71 38.86 -32.37
N PHE A 17 -41.56 39.26 -31.83
CA PHE A 17 -40.40 39.66 -32.63
C PHE A 17 -39.83 38.48 -33.43
N ILE A 18 -39.75 37.29 -32.82
CA ILE A 18 -39.36 36.06 -33.52
C ILE A 18 -40.37 35.71 -34.61
N GLU A 19 -41.66 35.77 -34.31
CA GLU A 19 -42.74 35.43 -35.24
C GLU A 19 -42.77 36.38 -36.47
N THR A 20 -42.59 37.68 -36.26
CA THR A 20 -42.52 38.66 -37.36
C THR A 20 -41.25 38.56 -38.20
N GLN A 21 -40.09 38.23 -37.59
CA GLN A 21 -38.84 37.98 -38.33
C GLN A 21 -38.83 36.64 -39.07
N LEU A 22 -39.54 35.62 -38.56
CA LEU A 22 -39.66 34.31 -39.21
C LEU A 22 -40.56 34.36 -40.44
N HIS A 23 -41.60 35.21 -40.43
CA HIS A 23 -42.52 35.39 -41.55
C HIS A 23 -41.99 36.26 -42.70
N SER A 24 -40.99 37.11 -42.46
CA SER A 24 -40.42 38.03 -43.46
C SER A 24 -39.30 37.43 -44.33
N HIS A 25 -38.73 36.27 -43.94
CA HIS A 25 -37.66 35.61 -44.68
C HIS A 25 -37.88 34.08 -44.76
N PRO A 26 -38.44 33.54 -45.87
CA PRO A 26 -38.64 32.10 -46.05
C PRO A 26 -37.34 31.27 -46.03
N GLU A 27 -36.19 31.93 -46.12
CA GLU A 27 -34.84 31.34 -46.04
C GLU A 27 -34.43 31.01 -44.59
N LEU A 28 -35.02 31.67 -43.59
CA LEU A 28 -34.77 31.42 -42.16
C LEU A 28 -35.54 30.20 -41.60
N ALA A 29 -36.61 29.77 -42.28
CA ALA A 29 -37.35 28.56 -41.92
C ALA A 29 -36.47 27.29 -42.00
N GLY A 30 -35.57 27.24 -42.98
CA GLY A 30 -34.55 26.18 -43.07
C GLY A 30 -33.55 26.21 -41.92
N PHE A 31 -33.15 27.41 -41.47
CA PHE A 31 -32.24 27.58 -40.35
C PHE A 31 -32.86 27.15 -39.01
N GLY A 32 -34.11 27.51 -38.75
CA GLY A 32 -34.85 27.07 -37.56
C GLY A 32 -34.97 25.55 -37.47
N LEU A 33 -35.29 24.89 -38.59
CA LEU A 33 -35.41 23.43 -38.67
C LEU A 33 -34.06 22.74 -38.41
N VAL A 34 -32.97 23.29 -38.94
CA VAL A 34 -31.60 22.79 -38.68
C VAL A 34 -31.22 22.95 -37.20
N VAL A 35 -31.54 24.09 -36.58
CA VAL A 35 -31.26 24.32 -35.16
C VAL A 35 -32.08 23.38 -34.26
N THR A 36 -33.36 23.18 -34.55
CA THR A 36 -34.21 22.23 -33.81
C THR A 36 -33.72 20.79 -33.99
N ALA A 37 -33.35 20.40 -35.21
CA ALA A 37 -32.78 19.07 -35.48
C ALA A 37 -31.45 18.86 -34.73
N ALA A 38 -30.58 19.87 -34.70
CA ALA A 38 -29.33 19.83 -33.94
C ALA A 38 -29.58 19.74 -32.43
N ALA A 39 -30.57 20.47 -31.89
CA ALA A 39 -30.95 20.40 -30.49
C ALA A 39 -31.52 19.03 -30.10
N LEU A 40 -32.40 18.45 -30.94
CA LEU A 40 -32.93 17.10 -30.75
C LEU A 40 -31.83 16.03 -30.83
N PHE A 41 -30.90 16.16 -31.78
CA PHE A 41 -29.76 15.26 -31.91
C PHE A 41 -28.83 15.33 -30.69
N THR A 42 -28.56 16.53 -30.21
CA THR A 42 -27.77 16.75 -28.99
C THR A 42 -28.50 16.18 -27.77
N GLY A 43 -29.81 16.41 -27.65
CA GLY A 43 -30.65 15.83 -26.60
C GLY A 43 -30.65 14.30 -26.62
N LEU A 44 -30.73 13.69 -27.80
CA LEU A 44 -30.63 12.25 -27.98
C LEU A 44 -29.25 11.71 -27.57
N ILE A 45 -28.16 12.41 -27.92
CA ILE A 45 -26.81 12.05 -27.47
C ILE A 45 -26.72 12.09 -25.94
N PHE A 46 -27.22 13.14 -25.29
CA PHE A 46 -27.22 13.23 -23.84
C PHE A 46 -28.08 12.15 -23.18
N LEU A 47 -29.22 11.81 -23.78
CA LEU A 47 -30.08 10.71 -23.32
C LEU A 47 -29.37 9.36 -23.43
N LEU A 48 -28.72 9.07 -24.56
CA LEU A 48 -27.94 7.84 -24.76
C LEU A 48 -26.75 7.76 -23.79
N ILE A 49 -26.04 8.87 -23.58
CA ILE A 49 -24.95 8.94 -22.58
C ILE A 49 -25.51 8.71 -21.18
N GLY A 50 -26.67 9.29 -20.85
CA GLY A 50 -27.37 9.11 -19.58
C GLY A 50 -27.75 7.65 -19.34
N MET A 51 -28.40 7.02 -20.33
CA MET A 51 -28.77 5.60 -20.29
C MET A 51 -27.54 4.70 -20.13
N TRP A 52 -26.46 4.96 -20.89
CA TRP A 52 -25.23 4.19 -20.77
C TRP A 52 -24.58 4.33 -19.38
N LYS A 53 -24.57 5.54 -18.81
CA LYS A 53 -24.10 5.75 -17.43
C LYS A 53 -24.93 5.00 -16.41
N ILE A 54 -26.27 5.02 -16.54
CA ILE A 54 -27.18 4.28 -15.65
C ILE A 54 -26.97 2.78 -15.79
N ALA A 55 -26.91 2.25 -17.02
CA ALA A 55 -26.67 0.83 -17.27
C ALA A 55 -25.30 0.37 -16.73
N SER A 56 -24.25 1.19 -16.93
CA SER A 56 -22.92 0.93 -16.39
C SER A 56 -22.90 0.95 -14.87
N ALA A 57 -23.57 1.93 -14.24
CA ALA A 57 -23.70 2.00 -12.80
C ALA A 57 -24.49 0.81 -12.23
N ALA A 58 -25.58 0.41 -12.89
CA ALA A 58 -26.37 -0.77 -12.52
C ALA A 58 -25.56 -2.07 -12.64
N HIS A 59 -24.78 -2.22 -13.71
CA HIS A 59 -23.87 -3.36 -13.89
C HIS A 59 -22.81 -3.41 -12.78
N LEU A 60 -22.16 -2.27 -12.50
CA LEU A 60 -21.17 -2.17 -11.43
C LEU A 60 -21.77 -2.47 -10.05
N ALA A 61 -22.97 -1.97 -9.77
CA ALA A 61 -23.68 -2.23 -8.52
C ALA A 61 -24.09 -3.71 -8.40
N GLY A 62 -24.51 -4.33 -9.50
CA GLY A 62 -24.80 -5.76 -9.59
C GLY A 62 -23.57 -6.61 -9.26
N THR A 63 -22.46 -6.41 -9.97
CA THR A 63 -21.20 -7.11 -9.70
C THR A 63 -20.69 -6.85 -8.28
N ALA A 64 -20.82 -5.63 -7.76
CA ALA A 64 -20.43 -5.34 -6.38
C ALA A 64 -21.30 -6.06 -5.35
N SER A 65 -22.61 -6.20 -5.61
CA SER A 65 -23.52 -6.98 -4.78
C SER A 65 -23.15 -8.46 -4.81
N GLU A 66 -22.79 -9.00 -5.97
CA GLU A 66 -22.29 -10.38 -6.12
C GLU A 66 -21.01 -10.60 -5.30
N VAL A 67 -20.03 -9.70 -5.40
CA VAL A 67 -18.80 -9.77 -4.57
C VAL A 67 -19.12 -9.77 -3.07
N ARG A 68 -20.08 -8.93 -2.65
CA ARG A 68 -20.49 -8.85 -1.25
C ARG A 68 -21.24 -10.10 -0.80
N ARG A 69 -22.06 -10.68 -1.67
CA ARG A 69 -22.86 -11.89 -1.43
C ARG A 69 -22.04 -13.18 -1.54
N GLY A 70 -20.90 -13.15 -2.22
CA GLY A 70 -19.94 -14.25 -2.33
C GLY A 70 -19.63 -14.83 -0.94
N SER A 71 -20.00 -16.10 -0.78
CA SER A 71 -20.19 -16.78 0.51
C SER A 71 -18.92 -17.31 1.17
N ASP A 72 -17.73 -17.00 0.63
CA ASP A 72 -16.50 -17.56 1.18
C ASP A 72 -15.93 -16.68 2.29
N VAL A 73 -15.83 -17.28 3.47
CA VAL A 73 -15.01 -16.83 4.59
C VAL A 73 -13.59 -16.67 4.02
N GLY A 74 -13.08 -15.45 3.86
CA GLY A 74 -11.76 -15.24 3.26
C GLY A 74 -11.50 -13.83 2.77
N ALA A 75 -10.25 -13.55 2.45
CA ALA A 75 -9.83 -12.23 1.99
C ALA A 75 -10.21 -12.00 0.51
N ARG A 76 -10.78 -10.86 0.18
CA ARG A 76 -11.25 -10.55 -1.18
C ARG A 76 -10.32 -9.57 -1.89
N LEU A 77 -9.73 -10.03 -2.97
CA LEU A 77 -8.82 -9.26 -3.82
C LEU A 77 -9.50 -8.87 -5.13
N LEU A 78 -9.69 -7.57 -5.34
CA LEU A 78 -10.22 -7.05 -6.60
C LEU A 78 -9.10 -6.71 -7.58
N ILE A 79 -9.26 -7.09 -8.84
CA ILE A 79 -8.44 -6.60 -9.95
C ILE A 79 -9.31 -5.67 -10.80
N ALA A 80 -9.08 -4.37 -10.69
CA ALA A 80 -9.78 -3.38 -11.50
C ALA A 80 -9.16 -3.26 -12.91
N ARG A 81 -9.93 -2.75 -13.87
CA ARG A 81 -9.44 -2.50 -15.23
C ARG A 81 -8.37 -1.41 -15.21
N GLY A 82 -7.30 -1.68 -15.95
CA GLY A 82 -6.18 -0.77 -16.04
C GLY A 82 -6.44 0.46 -16.89
N ARG A 83 -5.55 1.44 -16.72
CA ARG A 83 -5.65 2.76 -17.38
C ARG A 83 -4.47 3.05 -18.30
N GLY A 84 -4.77 3.68 -19.44
CA GLY A 84 -3.77 4.07 -20.44
C GLY A 84 -3.42 2.93 -21.39
N SER A 85 -2.49 3.18 -22.30
CA SER A 85 -2.13 2.24 -23.38
C SER A 85 -1.55 0.92 -22.87
N ARG A 86 -0.94 0.91 -21.68
CA ARG A 86 -0.36 -0.31 -21.07
C ARG A 86 -1.04 -0.76 -19.77
N GLY A 87 -2.03 -0.01 -19.27
CA GLY A 87 -2.67 -0.33 -18.00
C GLY A 87 -3.42 -1.65 -17.98
N ASN A 88 -4.17 -1.98 -19.06
CA ASN A 88 -4.91 -3.25 -19.13
C ASN A 88 -3.97 -4.45 -19.05
N SER A 89 -2.88 -4.45 -19.82
CA SER A 89 -1.88 -5.52 -19.74
C SER A 89 -1.22 -5.59 -18.37
N ALA A 90 -0.94 -4.45 -17.73
CA ALA A 90 -0.42 -4.45 -16.36
C ALA A 90 -1.45 -5.04 -15.37
N SER A 91 -2.74 -4.75 -15.52
CA SER A 91 -3.79 -5.32 -14.67
C SER A 91 -3.99 -6.81 -14.91
N GLU A 92 -3.88 -7.26 -16.16
CA GLU A 92 -3.89 -8.67 -16.53
C GLU A 92 -2.70 -9.42 -15.90
N PHE A 93 -1.50 -8.84 -15.96
CA PHE A 93 -0.33 -9.36 -15.27
C PHE A 93 -0.52 -9.44 -13.75
N LEU A 94 -1.17 -8.44 -13.14
CA LEU A 94 -1.52 -8.46 -11.71
C LEU A 94 -2.59 -9.52 -11.39
N SER A 95 -3.58 -9.74 -12.27
CA SER A 95 -4.57 -10.82 -12.14
C SER A 95 -3.87 -12.18 -12.12
N GLN A 96 -3.00 -12.44 -13.10
CA GLN A 96 -2.24 -13.68 -13.19
C GLN A 96 -1.32 -13.87 -11.97
N THR A 97 -0.66 -12.78 -11.54
CA THR A 97 0.19 -12.76 -10.35
C THR A 97 -0.58 -13.17 -9.10
N ALA A 98 -1.75 -12.56 -8.88
CA ALA A 98 -2.59 -12.83 -7.74
C ALA A 98 -3.06 -14.29 -7.70
N ARG A 99 -3.57 -14.79 -8.83
CA ARG A 99 -4.08 -16.17 -8.94
C ARG A 99 -2.99 -17.22 -8.75
N THR A 100 -1.78 -16.94 -9.23
CA THR A 100 -0.69 -17.94 -9.26
C THR A 100 0.11 -17.98 -7.96
N HIS A 101 0.43 -16.81 -7.39
CA HIS A 101 1.47 -16.73 -6.36
C HIS A 101 0.97 -16.27 -4.99
N VAL A 102 -0.12 -15.50 -4.88
CA VAL A 102 -0.59 -14.97 -3.57
C VAL A 102 -0.92 -16.08 -2.58
N LYS A 103 -1.48 -17.21 -3.06
CA LYS A 103 -1.82 -18.38 -2.22
C LYS A 103 -0.68 -18.84 -1.32
N ARG A 104 0.58 -18.72 -1.78
CA ARG A 104 1.78 -19.13 -1.04
C ARG A 104 1.97 -18.35 0.25
N PHE A 105 1.47 -17.12 0.32
CA PHE A 105 1.64 -16.21 1.44
C PHE A 105 0.39 -16.11 2.34
N MET A 106 -0.66 -16.87 2.02
CA MET A 106 -1.92 -16.86 2.78
C MET A 106 -1.97 -17.90 3.90
N PHE A 107 -0.97 -18.79 4.01
CA PHE A 107 -0.87 -19.84 5.02
C PHE A 107 -2.08 -20.80 5.07
N GLY A 108 -2.68 -21.06 3.92
CA GLY A 108 -3.92 -21.86 3.81
C GLY A 108 -5.19 -21.07 4.14
N GLY A 109 -5.08 -19.78 4.48
CA GLY A 109 -6.20 -18.87 4.61
C GLY A 109 -6.95 -18.75 3.29
N PRO A 110 -8.29 -18.86 3.29
CA PRO A 110 -9.11 -18.69 2.11
C PRO A 110 -9.01 -17.25 1.58
N PHE A 111 -8.96 -17.12 0.26
CA PHE A 111 -8.98 -15.84 -0.43
C PHE A 111 -9.54 -16.03 -1.83
N ASP A 112 -10.07 -14.95 -2.39
CA ASP A 112 -10.59 -14.95 -3.75
C ASP A 112 -10.03 -13.77 -4.55
N VAL A 113 -9.82 -14.00 -5.85
CA VAL A 113 -9.31 -13.03 -6.82
C VAL A 113 -10.39 -12.76 -7.84
N ILE A 114 -10.96 -11.56 -7.77
CA ILE A 114 -12.15 -11.18 -8.52
C ILE A 114 -11.79 -10.07 -9.49
N GLU A 115 -12.06 -10.29 -10.77
CA GLU A 115 -11.93 -9.26 -11.78
C GLU A 115 -13.12 -8.31 -11.71
N PHE A 116 -12.85 -7.02 -11.65
CA PHE A 116 -13.88 -6.01 -11.46
C PHE A 116 -13.87 -5.02 -12.65
N PRO A 117 -15.01 -4.78 -13.32
CA PRO A 117 -15.06 -4.02 -14.57
C PRO A 117 -14.82 -2.51 -14.40
N ALA A 118 -14.66 -2.00 -13.18
CA ALA A 118 -14.38 -0.59 -12.91
C ALA A 118 -12.99 -0.19 -13.40
N LYS A 119 -12.86 1.06 -13.86
CA LYS A 119 -11.58 1.72 -14.08
C LYS A 119 -11.29 2.58 -12.85
N VAL A 120 -10.19 2.29 -12.16
CA VAL A 120 -9.74 3.05 -10.99
C VAL A 120 -8.55 3.92 -11.41
N SER A 121 -8.56 5.18 -10.98
CA SER A 121 -7.53 6.17 -11.35
C SER A 121 -6.88 6.88 -10.17
N ASN A 122 -7.48 6.79 -8.99
CA ASN A 122 -7.01 7.47 -7.80
C ASN A 122 -7.44 6.72 -6.54
N LEU A 123 -6.83 7.11 -5.41
CA LEU A 123 -7.11 6.50 -4.11
C LEU A 123 -8.57 6.66 -3.69
N THR A 124 -9.23 7.78 -4.03
CA THR A 124 -10.63 8.02 -3.67
C THR A 124 -11.57 7.03 -4.36
N GLU A 125 -11.37 6.77 -5.65
CA GLU A 125 -12.10 5.76 -6.42
C GLU A 125 -11.83 4.35 -5.88
N ALA A 126 -10.57 4.04 -5.56
CA ALA A 126 -10.20 2.76 -4.96
C ALA A 126 -10.91 2.54 -3.61
N ARG A 127 -10.91 3.54 -2.73
CA ARG A 127 -11.62 3.51 -1.43
C ARG A 127 -13.12 3.33 -1.61
N SER A 128 -13.72 4.06 -2.56
CA SER A 128 -15.14 3.93 -2.87
C SER A 128 -15.47 2.50 -3.32
N LEU A 129 -14.64 1.94 -4.19
CA LEU A 129 -14.80 0.57 -4.68
C LEU A 129 -14.66 -0.47 -3.55
N LEU A 130 -13.66 -0.34 -2.68
CA LEU A 130 -13.49 -1.21 -1.51
C LEU A 130 -14.70 -1.14 -0.56
N LYS A 131 -15.21 0.06 -0.29
CA LYS A 131 -16.40 0.26 0.55
C LYS A 131 -17.66 -0.35 -0.08
N MET A 132 -17.85 -0.15 -1.38
CA MET A 132 -19.01 -0.63 -2.13
C MET A 132 -19.05 -2.17 -2.18
N THR A 133 -17.92 -2.79 -2.47
CA THR A 133 -17.81 -4.25 -2.62
C THR A 133 -17.61 -4.99 -1.30
N GLY A 134 -17.04 -4.32 -0.29
CA GLY A 134 -16.60 -4.97 0.95
C GLY A 134 -15.34 -5.82 0.75
N ALA A 135 -14.55 -5.55 -0.30
CA ALA A 135 -13.27 -6.20 -0.53
C ALA A 135 -12.16 -5.66 0.37
N ASP A 136 -11.10 -6.45 0.55
CA ASP A 136 -9.99 -6.14 1.44
C ASP A 136 -8.85 -5.42 0.72
N LEU A 137 -8.70 -5.69 -0.58
CA LEU A 137 -7.64 -5.10 -1.38
C LEU A 137 -8.08 -4.96 -2.83
N VAL A 138 -7.68 -3.87 -3.49
CA VAL A 138 -7.86 -3.64 -4.92
C VAL A 138 -6.52 -3.36 -5.58
N MET A 139 -6.32 -3.94 -6.76
CA MET A 139 -5.14 -3.76 -7.58
C MET A 139 -5.52 -3.28 -8.98
N TRP A 140 -4.70 -2.43 -9.59
CA TRP A 140 -4.82 -2.09 -11.00
C TRP A 140 -3.48 -1.64 -11.58
N GLY A 141 -3.37 -1.73 -12.90
CA GLY A 141 -2.23 -1.22 -13.65
C GLY A 141 -2.52 0.14 -14.28
N GLU A 142 -1.55 1.06 -14.21
CA GLU A 142 -1.56 2.33 -14.94
C GLU A 142 -0.36 2.40 -15.89
N GLY A 143 -0.57 2.80 -17.14
CA GLY A 143 0.51 2.93 -18.10
C GLY A 143 0.17 3.93 -19.19
N ARG A 144 0.59 5.19 -19.01
CA ARG A 144 0.38 6.27 -19.98
C ARG A 144 1.61 6.43 -20.88
N ARG A 145 1.41 6.93 -22.10
CA ARG A 145 2.51 7.19 -23.03
C ARG A 145 3.52 8.17 -22.39
N GLY A 146 4.80 7.81 -22.40
CA GLY A 146 5.89 8.62 -21.83
C GLY A 146 6.01 8.57 -20.29
N LYS A 147 5.11 7.90 -19.58
CA LYS A 147 5.19 7.70 -18.13
C LYS A 147 5.60 6.27 -17.77
N PRO A 148 6.11 6.03 -16.55
CA PRO A 148 6.30 4.69 -16.02
C PRO A 148 5.00 3.88 -16.06
N ILE A 149 5.15 2.56 -16.12
CA ILE A 149 4.04 1.63 -15.93
C ILE A 149 4.00 1.34 -14.43
N GLU A 150 2.85 1.47 -13.80
CA GLU A 150 2.69 1.39 -12.36
C GLU A 150 1.68 0.29 -12.01
N ALA A 151 2.01 -0.50 -11.01
CA ALA A 151 1.09 -1.39 -10.32
C ALA A 151 0.65 -0.71 -9.02
N HIS A 152 -0.64 -0.45 -8.90
CA HIS A 152 -1.22 0.12 -7.69
C HIS A 152 -1.86 -0.98 -6.86
N ILE A 153 -1.64 -0.92 -5.55
CA ILE A 153 -2.19 -1.84 -4.56
C ILE A 153 -2.78 -0.97 -3.46
N VAL A 154 -4.09 -1.02 -3.29
CA VAL A 154 -4.79 -0.28 -2.24
C VAL A 154 -5.51 -1.27 -1.35
N ARG A 155 -5.25 -1.21 -0.05
CA ARG A 155 -5.96 -2.03 0.93
C ARG A 155 -7.05 -1.25 1.64
N ARG A 156 -8.02 -1.98 2.20
CA ARG A 156 -8.98 -1.42 3.14
C ARG A 156 -8.27 -1.10 4.46
N MET A 157 -8.51 0.10 4.98
CA MET A 157 -7.97 0.55 6.27
C MET A 157 -8.97 0.28 7.39
N GLU A 158 -8.47 -0.24 8.50
CA GLU A 158 -9.16 -0.38 9.78
C GLU A 158 -8.67 0.67 10.78
N ALA A 159 -9.41 0.88 11.87
CA ALA A 159 -9.07 1.90 12.87
C ALA A 159 -7.69 1.68 13.54
N SER A 160 -7.23 0.42 13.60
CA SER A 160 -5.92 0.00 14.11
C SER A 160 -4.74 0.30 13.16
N ASP A 161 -5.00 0.70 11.91
CA ASP A 161 -4.02 0.70 10.83
C ASP A 161 -3.18 1.97 10.67
N ARG A 162 -3.11 2.81 11.70
CA ARG A 162 -2.56 4.19 11.62
C ARG A 162 -1.15 4.33 11.03
N HIS A 163 -0.35 3.27 11.01
CA HIS A 163 1.05 3.28 10.56
C HIS A 163 1.31 2.48 9.28
N ILE A 164 0.27 1.88 8.68
CA ILE A 164 0.43 1.01 7.53
C ILE A 164 0.03 1.79 6.28
N ALA A 165 0.91 1.79 5.26
CA ALA A 165 0.62 2.43 3.99
C ALA A 165 -0.64 1.82 3.35
N GLU A 166 -1.66 2.66 3.16
CA GLU A 166 -2.92 2.28 2.53
C GLU A 166 -2.76 2.00 1.03
N HIS A 167 -1.92 2.81 0.37
CA HIS A 167 -1.68 2.76 -1.06
C HIS A 167 -0.20 2.54 -1.32
N LYS A 168 0.11 1.43 -2.00
CA LYS A 168 1.43 1.16 -2.54
C LYS A 168 1.40 1.26 -4.06
N VAL A 169 2.45 1.85 -4.61
CA VAL A 169 2.67 1.97 -6.05
C VAL A 169 4.04 1.38 -6.35
N PHE A 170 4.08 0.42 -7.27
CA PHE A 170 5.31 -0.21 -7.72
C PHE A 170 5.49 0.02 -9.20
N THR A 171 6.68 0.49 -9.59
CA THR A 171 7.05 0.64 -10.98
C THR A 171 7.30 -0.72 -11.62
N LEU A 172 6.61 -1.00 -12.73
CA LEU A 172 6.82 -2.19 -13.55
C LEU A 172 7.86 -1.91 -14.64
N PRO A 173 8.63 -2.95 -15.05
CA PRO A 173 9.57 -2.84 -16.18
C PRO A 173 8.89 -2.32 -17.45
N LYS A 174 9.63 -1.51 -18.20
CA LYS A 174 9.10 -0.92 -19.45
C LYS A 174 8.83 -1.98 -20.53
N ARG A 175 9.63 -3.04 -20.57
CA ARG A 175 9.50 -4.13 -21.54
C ARG A 175 8.70 -5.27 -20.92
N LYS A 176 7.69 -5.76 -21.64
CA LYS A 176 6.88 -6.90 -21.19
C LYS A 176 7.69 -8.20 -21.04
N ALA A 177 8.81 -8.35 -21.74
CA ALA A 177 9.69 -9.50 -21.60
C ALA A 177 10.28 -9.64 -20.18
N ASP A 178 10.39 -8.52 -19.46
CA ASP A 178 10.89 -8.49 -18.08
C ASP A 178 9.75 -8.81 -17.07
N TRP A 179 8.50 -8.96 -17.52
CA TRP A 179 7.35 -9.35 -16.69
C TRP A 179 7.34 -10.87 -16.46
N ASN A 180 8.41 -11.36 -15.86
CA ASN A 180 8.64 -12.77 -15.64
C ASN A 180 7.97 -13.29 -14.35
N SER A 181 8.01 -14.62 -14.16
CA SER A 181 7.42 -15.27 -12.98
C SER A 181 8.03 -14.80 -11.66
N THR A 182 9.29 -14.35 -11.65
CA THR A 182 9.97 -13.91 -10.44
C THR A 182 9.54 -12.51 -10.01
N LEU A 183 9.39 -11.59 -10.95
CA LEU A 183 8.72 -10.31 -10.69
C LEU A 183 7.29 -10.54 -10.21
N SER A 184 6.58 -11.50 -10.83
CA SER A 184 5.24 -11.88 -10.39
C SER A 184 5.24 -12.40 -8.94
N MET A 185 6.18 -13.25 -8.54
CA MET A 185 6.33 -13.69 -7.14
C MET A 185 6.58 -12.51 -6.19
N ALA A 186 7.43 -11.55 -6.57
CA ALA A 186 7.70 -10.36 -5.76
C ALA A 186 6.45 -9.47 -5.60
N LEU A 187 5.71 -9.22 -6.68
CA LEU A 187 4.46 -8.45 -6.63
C LEU A 187 3.37 -9.18 -5.83
N ALA A 188 3.29 -10.50 -5.93
CA ALA A 188 2.40 -11.31 -5.10
C ALA A 188 2.76 -11.20 -3.62
N TYR A 189 4.06 -11.22 -3.28
CA TYR A 189 4.52 -10.98 -1.92
C TYR A 189 4.11 -9.58 -1.44
N GLY A 190 4.37 -8.53 -2.22
CA GLY A 190 3.96 -7.16 -1.87
C GLY A 190 2.45 -7.01 -1.67
N SER A 191 1.66 -7.70 -2.50
CA SER A 191 0.19 -7.72 -2.39
C SER A 191 -0.28 -8.46 -1.14
N ALA A 192 0.29 -9.64 -0.88
CA ALA A 192 -0.01 -10.42 0.32
C ALA A 192 0.43 -9.68 1.60
N ARG A 193 1.58 -9.00 1.58
CA ARG A 193 2.08 -8.17 2.68
C ARG A 193 1.16 -6.98 2.96
N ALA A 194 0.57 -6.37 1.92
CA ALA A 194 -0.43 -5.33 2.09
C ALA A 194 -1.73 -5.89 2.71
N LEU A 195 -2.15 -7.09 2.29
CA LEU A 195 -3.33 -7.77 2.83
C LEU A 195 -3.13 -8.29 4.27
N ARG A 196 -1.91 -8.75 4.57
CA ARG A 196 -1.49 -9.33 5.83
C ARG A 196 -0.19 -8.66 6.29
N PRO A 197 -0.28 -7.48 6.93
CA PRO A 197 0.88 -6.72 7.40
C PRO A 197 1.83 -7.53 8.30
N ALA A 198 1.31 -8.57 8.99
CA ALA A 198 2.10 -9.50 9.77
C ALA A 198 3.24 -10.18 8.97
N LEU A 199 3.12 -10.35 7.65
CA LEU A 199 4.20 -10.89 6.80
C LEU A 199 5.49 -10.08 6.91
N GLY A 200 5.39 -8.76 7.14
CA GLY A 200 6.55 -7.90 7.42
C GLY A 200 7.07 -7.98 8.87
N ARG A 201 6.54 -8.89 9.69
CA ARG A 201 6.94 -9.17 11.07
C ARG A 201 7.16 -10.67 11.24
N PRO A 202 8.28 -11.21 10.73
CA PRO A 202 8.53 -12.64 10.76
C PRO A 202 8.45 -13.28 12.16
N SER A 203 8.72 -12.51 13.23
CA SER A 203 8.58 -12.92 14.63
C SER A 203 7.19 -13.42 15.02
N ASP A 204 6.15 -13.04 14.27
CA ASP A 204 4.76 -13.38 14.55
C ASP A 204 4.41 -14.79 14.04
N PHE A 205 5.32 -15.47 13.33
CA PHE A 205 5.09 -16.79 12.74
C PHE A 205 5.96 -17.88 13.36
N ARG A 206 5.39 -19.09 13.37
CA ARG A 206 6.15 -20.32 13.64
C ARG A 206 7.04 -20.65 12.45
N ALA A 207 8.16 -21.33 12.73
CA ALA A 207 9.18 -21.66 11.74
C ALA A 207 8.65 -22.47 10.54
N ASP A 208 7.74 -23.42 10.78
CA ASP A 208 7.12 -24.26 9.74
C ASP A 208 6.33 -23.44 8.72
N ARG A 209 5.67 -22.37 9.16
CA ARG A 209 4.93 -21.45 8.29
C ARG A 209 5.86 -20.43 7.64
N LEU A 210 6.91 -20.00 8.33
CA LEU A 210 7.82 -18.99 7.85
C LEU A 210 8.80 -19.51 6.79
N MET A 211 9.26 -20.77 6.90
CA MET A 211 10.26 -21.36 6.02
C MET A 211 9.93 -21.19 4.52
N PRO A 212 8.73 -21.57 4.03
CA PRO A 212 8.42 -21.45 2.60
C PRO A 212 8.37 -20.00 2.11
N VAL A 213 8.06 -19.06 3.01
CA VAL A 213 8.08 -17.63 2.70
C VAL A 213 9.53 -17.19 2.52
N VAL A 214 10.41 -17.50 3.48
CA VAL A 214 11.83 -17.12 3.43
C VAL A 214 12.53 -17.71 2.21
N GLU A 215 12.27 -18.97 1.87
CA GLU A 215 12.79 -19.61 0.65
C GLU A 215 12.30 -18.91 -0.63
N THR A 216 11.05 -18.43 -0.64
CA THR A 216 10.52 -17.68 -1.77
C THR A 216 11.18 -16.29 -1.89
N LEU A 217 11.40 -15.60 -0.77
CA LEU A 217 12.08 -14.30 -0.76
C LEU A 217 13.55 -14.44 -1.18
N GLU A 218 14.23 -15.49 -0.71
CA GLU A 218 15.57 -15.83 -1.18
C GLU A 218 15.58 -16.02 -2.69
N LYS A 219 14.69 -16.84 -3.23
CA LYS A 219 14.61 -17.07 -4.68
C LYS A 219 14.44 -15.77 -5.46
N ILE A 220 13.61 -14.84 -4.99
CA ILE A 220 13.43 -13.53 -5.60
C ILE A 220 14.75 -12.74 -5.59
N LEU A 221 15.43 -12.69 -4.44
CA LEU A 221 16.68 -11.94 -4.26
C LEU A 221 17.86 -12.54 -5.02
N THR A 222 17.91 -13.87 -5.19
CA THR A 222 18.95 -14.55 -5.98
C THR A 222 18.77 -14.30 -7.47
N GLN A 223 17.53 -14.33 -7.96
CA GLN A 223 17.23 -14.17 -9.38
C GLN A 223 17.19 -12.70 -9.85
N GLN A 224 17.09 -11.75 -8.91
CA GLN A 224 17.18 -10.30 -9.16
C GLN A 224 16.33 -9.83 -10.34
N PRO A 225 14.99 -10.01 -10.31
CA PRO A 225 14.13 -9.47 -11.37
C PRO A 225 14.21 -7.94 -11.39
N ASP A 226 13.98 -7.34 -12.56
CA ASP A 226 13.75 -5.90 -12.68
C ASP A 226 12.45 -5.55 -11.93
N MET A 227 12.57 -5.02 -10.72
CA MET A 227 11.46 -4.70 -9.82
C MET A 227 11.67 -3.34 -9.15
N ASP A 228 10.57 -2.75 -8.70
CA ASP A 228 10.58 -1.47 -8.01
C ASP A 228 11.55 -1.47 -6.80
N PRO A 229 12.41 -0.45 -6.62
CA PRO A 229 13.37 -0.41 -5.51
C PRO A 229 12.74 -0.48 -4.12
N VAL A 230 11.53 0.05 -3.95
CA VAL A 230 10.81 -0.01 -2.67
C VAL A 230 10.37 -1.45 -2.39
N LEU A 231 9.85 -2.14 -3.42
CA LEU A 231 9.50 -3.55 -3.31
C LEU A 231 10.73 -4.43 -3.05
N ALA A 232 11.83 -4.18 -3.75
CA ALA A 232 13.09 -4.89 -3.56
C ALA A 232 13.59 -4.78 -2.11
N ALA A 233 13.52 -3.58 -1.54
CA ALA A 233 13.96 -3.35 -0.18
C ALA A 233 12.98 -3.93 0.86
N ASP A 234 11.66 -3.86 0.62
CA ASP A 234 10.67 -4.56 1.46
C ASP A 234 10.95 -6.08 1.51
N VAL A 235 11.25 -6.70 0.35
CA VAL A 235 11.60 -8.12 0.25
C VAL A 235 12.90 -8.43 1.01
N LEU A 236 13.93 -7.59 0.87
CA LEU A 236 15.20 -7.77 1.56
C LEU A 236 15.05 -7.65 3.08
N ASP A 237 14.37 -6.61 3.55
CA ASP A 237 14.13 -6.38 4.98
C ASP A 237 13.42 -7.58 5.61
N ASP A 238 12.32 -8.03 4.99
CA ASP A 238 11.53 -9.14 5.51
C ASP A 238 12.27 -10.50 5.37
N TYR A 239 13.11 -10.68 4.35
CA TYR A 239 13.99 -11.85 4.21
C TYR A 239 15.01 -11.95 5.35
N THR A 240 15.70 -10.85 5.66
CA THR A 240 16.72 -10.83 6.73
C THR A 240 16.08 -11.06 8.10
N ALA A 241 14.93 -10.44 8.36
CA ALA A 241 14.16 -10.67 9.58
C ALA A 241 13.62 -12.11 9.67
N GLY A 242 13.22 -12.69 8.54
CA GLY A 242 12.77 -14.08 8.45
C GLY A 242 13.88 -15.07 8.74
N ALA A 243 15.07 -14.88 8.15
CA ALA A 243 16.25 -15.68 8.42
C ALA A 243 16.64 -15.66 9.90
N LEU A 244 16.58 -14.48 10.55
CA LEU A 244 16.80 -14.37 11.99
C LEU A 244 15.80 -15.19 12.80
N GLN A 245 14.52 -15.09 12.44
CA GLN A 245 13.47 -15.78 13.18
C GLN A 245 13.58 -17.31 13.04
N LEU A 246 13.96 -17.82 11.86
CA LEU A 246 14.24 -19.24 11.67
C LEU A 246 15.44 -19.69 12.53
N ALA A 247 16.49 -18.87 12.60
CA ALA A 247 17.64 -19.15 13.46
C ALA A 247 17.25 -19.18 14.94
N LEU A 248 16.45 -18.20 15.40
CA LEU A 248 15.94 -18.12 16.78
C LEU A 248 15.00 -19.27 17.14
N SER A 249 14.38 -19.88 16.13
CA SER A 249 13.52 -21.05 16.30
C SER A 249 14.31 -22.37 16.26
N ASP A 250 15.64 -22.32 16.35
CA ASP A 250 16.56 -23.45 16.29
C ASP A 250 16.38 -24.34 15.05
N VAL A 251 16.02 -23.75 13.90
CA VAL A 251 16.01 -24.49 12.64
C VAL A 251 17.43 -24.70 12.15
N ASP A 252 17.78 -25.95 11.86
CA ASP A 252 19.15 -26.35 11.48
C ASP A 252 19.71 -25.51 10.31
N GLY A 253 20.97 -25.09 10.46
CA GLY A 253 21.72 -24.32 9.46
C GLY A 253 21.38 -22.83 9.37
N TRP A 254 20.33 -22.34 10.03
CA TRP A 254 19.96 -20.92 9.95
C TRP A 254 20.80 -19.99 10.84
N LYS A 255 21.45 -20.51 11.89
CA LYS A 255 22.31 -19.69 12.77
C LYS A 255 23.50 -19.12 12.00
N GLU A 256 24.15 -19.95 11.19
CA GLU A 256 25.27 -19.54 10.35
C GLU A 256 24.77 -18.70 9.16
N ARG A 257 23.75 -19.21 8.44
CA ARG A 257 23.22 -18.58 7.23
C ARG A 257 22.67 -17.17 7.49
N SER A 258 22.01 -16.96 8.64
CA SER A 258 21.44 -15.65 8.99
C SER A 258 22.53 -14.56 9.16
N VAL A 259 23.70 -14.92 9.70
CA VAL A 259 24.85 -13.99 9.80
C VAL A 259 25.32 -13.56 8.42
N ASP A 260 25.51 -14.52 7.51
CA ASP A 260 25.99 -14.24 6.16
C ASP A 260 25.00 -13.38 5.38
N ILE A 261 23.71 -13.73 5.43
CA ILE A 261 22.62 -12.94 4.83
C ILE A 261 22.65 -11.49 5.33
N MET A 262 22.79 -11.27 6.64
CA MET A 262 22.76 -9.94 7.23
C MET A 262 24.02 -9.13 6.93
N ARG A 263 25.20 -9.75 6.89
CA ARG A 263 26.44 -9.09 6.47
C ARG A 263 26.31 -8.58 5.03
N THR A 264 25.92 -9.44 4.10
CA THR A 264 25.72 -9.05 2.69
C THR A 264 24.61 -8.00 2.52
N SER A 265 23.57 -8.06 3.35
CA SER A 265 22.49 -7.06 3.30
C SER A 265 22.95 -5.70 3.82
N LEU A 266 23.75 -5.68 4.88
CA LEU A 266 24.28 -4.45 5.48
C LEU A 266 25.26 -3.72 4.54
N GLU A 267 26.04 -4.45 3.74
CA GLU A 267 26.93 -3.89 2.71
C GLU A 267 26.20 -3.06 1.65
N ARG A 268 24.90 -3.33 1.44
CA ARG A 268 24.06 -2.63 0.46
C ARG A 268 23.36 -1.40 1.04
N LEU A 269 23.45 -1.18 2.35
CA LEU A 269 22.75 -0.09 3.02
C LEU A 269 23.66 1.12 3.23
N ASP A 270 23.18 2.27 2.79
CA ASP A 270 23.80 3.56 3.06
C ASP A 270 23.10 4.20 4.27
N ARG A 271 23.82 4.33 5.39
CA ARG A 271 23.33 4.93 6.64
C ARG A 271 22.76 6.34 6.41
N SER A 272 23.32 7.11 5.48
CA SER A 272 22.88 8.49 5.22
C SER A 272 21.54 8.55 4.49
N LYS A 273 21.23 7.54 3.66
CA LYS A 273 20.02 7.51 2.83
C LYS A 273 18.86 6.78 3.51
N THR A 274 19.16 5.73 4.26
CA THR A 274 18.15 4.88 4.90
C THR A 274 18.56 4.53 6.34
N PRO A 275 18.59 5.52 7.26
CA PRO A 275 19.07 5.33 8.63
C PRO A 275 18.29 4.24 9.38
N ASP A 276 16.96 4.22 9.29
CA ASP A 276 16.11 3.27 10.00
C ASP A 276 16.39 1.81 9.59
N ARG A 277 16.59 1.58 8.28
CA ARG A 277 16.95 0.25 7.74
C ARG A 277 18.34 -0.17 8.18
N TRP A 278 19.29 0.77 8.16
CA TRP A 278 20.65 0.52 8.64
C TRP A 278 20.67 0.12 10.12
N VAL A 279 19.91 0.82 10.97
CA VAL A 279 19.76 0.47 12.39
C VAL A 279 19.16 -0.92 12.55
N THR A 280 18.09 -1.22 11.82
CA THR A 280 17.43 -2.54 11.87
C THR A 280 18.38 -3.66 11.44
N ALA A 281 19.16 -3.44 10.38
CA ALA A 281 20.15 -4.41 9.90
C ALA A 281 21.28 -4.64 10.93
N LYS A 282 21.78 -3.58 11.57
CA LYS A 282 22.78 -3.69 12.66
C LYS A 282 22.24 -4.46 13.86
N ILE A 283 21.00 -4.20 14.28
CA ILE A 283 20.35 -4.94 15.37
C ILE A 283 20.23 -6.42 15.01
N ASN A 284 19.74 -6.72 13.81
CA ASN A 284 19.55 -8.08 13.35
C ASN A 284 20.88 -8.83 13.29
N LEU A 285 21.93 -8.22 12.72
CA LEU A 285 23.27 -8.82 12.63
C LEU A 285 23.86 -9.09 14.02
N GLY A 286 23.76 -8.12 14.94
CA GLY A 286 24.19 -8.30 16.31
C GLY A 286 23.47 -9.47 17.00
N ARG A 287 22.15 -9.62 16.80
CA ARG A 287 21.37 -10.73 17.33
C ARG A 287 21.77 -12.08 16.72
N ALA A 288 21.99 -12.14 15.41
CA ALA A 288 22.43 -13.36 14.73
C ALA A 288 23.81 -13.82 15.19
N LEU A 289 24.77 -12.89 15.34
CA LEU A 289 26.11 -13.18 15.87
C LEU A 289 26.05 -13.70 17.32
N LYS A 290 25.24 -13.07 18.18
CA LYS A 290 25.02 -13.54 19.55
C LYS A 290 24.48 -14.98 19.56
N LEU A 291 23.45 -15.23 18.75
CA LEU A 291 22.79 -16.53 18.65
C LEU A 291 23.76 -17.64 18.19
N ARG A 292 24.65 -17.34 17.23
CA ARG A 292 25.68 -18.28 16.80
C ARG A 292 26.66 -18.65 17.92
N CYS A 293 26.91 -17.74 18.85
CA CYS A 293 27.85 -17.95 19.95
C CYS A 293 27.27 -18.73 21.15
N GLU A 294 25.97 -19.04 21.16
CA GLU A 294 25.33 -19.69 22.31
C GLU A 294 25.94 -21.07 22.67
N ARG A 295 26.53 -21.75 21.69
CA ARG A 295 27.18 -23.06 21.89
C ARG A 295 28.71 -23.01 21.91
N SER A 296 29.30 -22.11 21.13
CA SER A 296 30.76 -22.04 20.95
C SER A 296 31.46 -21.04 21.86
N PHE A 297 30.72 -20.08 22.45
CA PHE A 297 31.24 -19.00 23.29
C PHE A 297 32.44 -18.26 22.66
N ASP A 298 32.42 -18.06 21.34
CA ASP A 298 33.49 -17.35 20.64
C ASP A 298 33.51 -15.86 21.06
N PRO A 299 34.57 -15.41 21.77
CA PRO A 299 34.64 -14.05 22.28
C PRO A 299 34.78 -13.01 21.17
N ILE A 300 35.40 -13.35 20.02
CA ILE A 300 35.59 -12.42 18.91
C ILE A 300 34.23 -12.08 18.29
N LEU A 301 33.39 -13.10 18.10
CA LEU A 301 32.06 -12.93 17.53
C LEU A 301 31.09 -12.22 18.48
N LEU A 302 31.21 -12.47 19.79
CA LEU A 302 30.45 -11.72 20.79
C LEU A 302 30.86 -10.24 20.82
N GLN A 303 32.15 -9.93 20.67
CA GLN A 303 32.61 -8.55 20.58
C GLN A 303 32.10 -7.85 19.30
N GLU A 304 32.08 -8.55 18.16
CA GLU A 304 31.47 -8.05 16.92
C GLU A 304 29.96 -7.79 17.10
N SER A 305 29.24 -8.71 17.75
CA SER A 305 27.83 -8.55 18.09
C SER A 305 27.57 -7.28 18.91
N ILE A 306 28.36 -7.08 19.98
CA ILE A 306 28.27 -5.90 20.85
C ILE A 306 28.54 -4.63 20.04
N GLY A 307 29.54 -4.64 19.15
CA GLY A 307 29.84 -3.51 18.27
C GLY A 307 28.63 -3.10 17.42
N HIS A 308 28.00 -4.05 16.73
CA HIS A 308 26.81 -3.76 15.92
C HIS A 308 25.59 -3.29 16.73
N LEU A 309 25.36 -3.87 17.91
CA LEU A 309 24.26 -3.43 18.78
C LEU A 309 24.51 -2.03 19.36
N THR A 310 25.78 -1.69 19.63
CA THR A 310 26.19 -0.38 20.14
C THR A 310 26.04 0.69 19.06
N ASP A 311 26.51 0.42 17.84
CA ASP A 311 26.30 1.27 16.65
C ASP A 311 24.82 1.61 16.44
N ALA A 312 23.94 0.60 16.54
CA ALA A 312 22.51 0.78 16.40
C ALA A 312 21.92 1.63 17.55
N LEU A 313 22.35 1.38 18.79
CA LEU A 313 21.91 2.14 19.95
C LEU A 313 22.33 3.62 19.86
N GLU A 314 23.55 3.90 19.43
CA GLU A 314 24.04 5.27 19.23
C GLU A 314 23.27 6.02 18.14
N ALA A 315 22.94 5.33 17.04
CA ALA A 315 22.10 5.89 16.00
C ALA A 315 20.69 6.21 16.51
N LEU A 316 20.06 5.30 17.26
CA LEU A 316 18.75 5.53 17.89
C LEU A 316 18.79 6.69 18.90
N ARG A 317 19.85 6.81 19.70
CA ARG A 317 20.04 7.94 20.64
C ARG A 317 20.12 9.31 19.96
N THR A 318 20.50 9.33 18.69
CA THR A 318 20.58 10.58 17.93
C THR A 318 19.19 11.05 17.46
N GLU A 319 18.17 10.17 17.50
CA GLU A 319 16.80 10.54 17.15
C GLU A 319 16.19 11.50 18.18
N PRO A 320 15.58 12.62 17.74
CA PRO A 320 14.94 13.58 18.64
C PRO A 320 13.90 12.96 19.57
N ARG A 321 13.17 11.94 19.09
CA ARG A 321 12.12 11.23 19.87
C ARG A 321 12.72 10.39 21.00
N PHE A 322 13.87 9.77 20.78
CA PHE A 322 14.56 9.01 21.81
C PHE A 322 15.09 9.95 22.91
N LYS A 323 15.69 11.08 22.52
CA LYS A 323 16.13 12.12 23.46
C LYS A 323 14.99 12.69 24.31
N LEU A 324 13.80 12.87 23.71
CA LEU A 324 12.60 13.28 24.43
C LEU A 324 12.14 12.22 25.43
N ALA A 325 12.14 10.94 25.04
CA ALA A 325 11.77 9.83 25.93
C ALA A 325 12.76 9.68 27.09
N GLU A 326 14.06 9.82 26.84
CA GLU A 326 15.11 9.77 27.86
C GLU A 326 14.99 10.95 28.84
N SER A 327 14.73 12.16 28.35
CA SER A 327 14.45 13.34 29.18
C SER A 327 13.21 13.14 30.07
N ALA A 328 12.13 12.57 29.52
CA ALA A 328 10.94 12.24 30.30
C ALA A 328 11.22 11.17 31.37
N ALA A 329 11.96 10.11 31.03
CA ALA A 329 12.35 9.06 31.97
C ALA A 329 13.23 9.62 33.11
N GLN A 330 14.16 10.52 32.79
CA GLN A 330 14.99 11.20 33.77
C GLN A 330 14.15 12.08 34.72
N ALA A 331 13.23 12.87 34.18
CA ALA A 331 12.31 13.68 34.98
C ALA A 331 11.45 12.83 35.94
N ILE A 332 10.96 11.67 35.47
CA ILE A 332 10.23 10.70 36.32
C ILE A 332 11.13 10.20 37.47
N SER A 333 12.36 9.81 37.17
CA SER A 333 13.34 9.35 38.18
C SER A 333 13.61 10.42 39.24
N ASP A 334 13.77 11.67 38.83
CA ASP A 334 13.99 12.78 39.75
C ASP A 334 12.75 13.07 40.63
N CYS A 335 11.55 13.01 40.05
CA CYS A 335 10.30 13.07 40.82
C CYS A 335 10.20 11.93 41.84
N GLN A 336 10.55 10.70 41.47
CA GLN A 336 10.55 9.55 42.38
C GLN A 336 11.55 9.72 43.53
N LYS A 337 12.75 10.24 43.26
CA LYS A 337 13.74 10.56 44.30
C LYS A 337 13.22 11.62 45.28
N MET A 338 12.55 12.66 44.78
CA MET A 338 11.94 13.71 45.62
C MET A 338 10.80 13.18 46.49
N LEU A 339 9.97 12.27 45.98
CA LEU A 339 8.94 11.60 46.78
C LEU A 339 9.54 10.68 47.83
N GLY A 340 10.59 9.94 47.48
CA GLY A 340 11.33 9.06 48.39
C GLY A 340 12.11 9.82 49.47
N SER A 341 12.59 11.03 49.20
CA SER A 341 13.19 11.90 50.21
C SER A 341 12.12 12.46 51.15
N ARG A 342 10.98 12.97 50.64
CA ARG A 342 9.86 13.45 51.48
C ARG A 342 9.28 12.38 52.39
N ARG A 343 9.08 11.14 51.89
CA ARG A 343 8.61 10.01 52.73
C ARG A 343 9.60 9.66 53.84
N ARG A 344 10.91 9.76 53.59
CA ARG A 344 11.91 9.58 54.64
C ARG A 344 11.80 10.69 55.68
N PHE A 345 11.70 11.96 55.28
CA PHE A 345 11.53 13.08 56.22
C PHE A 345 10.26 12.98 57.08
N SER A 346 9.12 12.52 56.54
CA SER A 346 7.89 12.38 57.34
C SER A 346 7.94 11.21 58.33
N ILE A 347 8.70 10.15 58.03
CA ILE A 347 8.88 9.01 58.95
C ILE A 347 9.86 9.38 60.07
N THR A 348 10.90 10.18 59.79
CA THR A 348 11.89 10.58 60.81
C THR A 348 11.42 11.72 61.72
N GLN A 349 10.40 12.51 61.34
CA GLN A 349 9.85 13.60 62.17
C GLN A 349 8.44 13.33 62.75
N GLY A 350 7.85 12.16 62.49
CA GLY A 350 6.55 11.77 63.04
C GLY A 350 6.57 11.13 64.43
N GLY A 351 7.73 11.14 65.11
CA GLY A 351 7.89 10.62 66.47
C GLY A 351 8.46 11.69 67.40
N ILE A 352 7.60 12.61 67.82
CA ILE A 352 7.73 13.35 69.08
C ILE A 352 6.38 13.29 69.78
#